data_AF-A0A1V4PVH4-F1
#
_entry.id   AF-A0A1V4PVH4-F1
#
_cell.length_a   1.000
_cell.length_b   1.000
_cell.length_c   1.000
_cell.angle_alpha   90.00
_cell.angle_beta   90.00
_cell.angle_gamma   90.00
#
_symmetry.space_group_name_H-M   'P 1'
#
loop_
_entity.id
_entity.type
_entity.pdbx_description
1 polymer ?
#
loop_
_entity_poly.entity_id
_entity_poly.type
_entity_poly.pdbx_seq_one_letter_code
_entity_poly.pdbx_strand_id
1 'polypeptide(L)'
;MSRRGSRTRARLIGTTGALLILIGITACDFDAGVPRLKSIDADEMATALDDEELRLVDGWAFGQAFQQDNAFVGKPNVYARYDGAPDTIETTRNHPPGPTYSAFSPTTCDSVAGESVRHKNLGFSCVPGLRLFESHRGTPGDLQSVTALILGDGVSAHLYVNIEGT
;
A
#
# COMPACT_ATOMS: atom_id res chain seq x y z
N MET A 1 3.77 51.15 29.23
CA MET A 1 4.58 51.56 30.41
C MET A 1 4.79 50.36 31.32
N SER A 2 6.07 50.04 31.53
CA SER A 2 6.71 49.17 32.54
C SER A 2 5.85 48.40 33.56
N ARG A 3 6.01 47.07 33.60
CA ARG A 3 5.96 46.29 34.84
C ARG A 3 7.12 45.29 34.90
N ARG A 4 8.26 45.74 35.45
CA ARG A 4 9.05 44.94 36.41
C ARG A 4 8.11 44.66 37.60
N GLY A 5 8.08 43.52 38.25
CA GLY A 5 9.06 42.47 38.45
C GLY A 5 8.89 42.07 39.92
N SER A 6 8.35 40.90 40.19
CA SER A 6 8.29 40.33 41.54
C SER A 6 9.16 39.09 41.55
N ARG A 7 10.29 39.17 42.26
CA ARG A 7 11.14 38.04 42.60
C ARG A 7 10.64 37.48 43.92
N THR A 8 10.08 36.28 43.91
CA THR A 8 9.96 35.46 45.11
C THR A 8 10.79 34.20 44.91
N ARG A 9 11.86 34.11 45.69
CA ARG A 9 12.82 32.99 45.70
C ARG A 9 12.13 31.74 46.27
N ALA A 10 12.05 30.67 45.50
CA ALA A 10 11.78 29.34 46.03
C ALA A 10 13.11 28.65 46.34
N ARG A 11 13.36 28.41 47.63
CA ARG A 11 14.45 27.55 48.13
C ARG A 11 14.07 26.09 47.87
N LEU A 12 15.02 25.35 47.30
CA LEU A 12 15.03 23.89 47.21
C LEU A 12 14.91 23.25 48.62
N ILE A 13 13.99 22.30 48.74
CA ILE A 13 13.96 21.17 49.67
C ILE A 13 13.42 20.05 48.77
N GLY A 14 14.17 19.05 48.29
CA GLY A 14 15.14 18.24 49.00
C GLY A 14 14.40 17.09 49.68
N THR A 15 14.16 15.99 48.95
CA THR A 15 14.16 14.57 49.38
C THR A 15 13.02 13.69 48.85
N THR A 16 13.44 12.47 48.53
CA THR A 16 12.73 11.18 48.59
C THR A 16 12.02 10.71 47.32
N GLY A 17 12.56 9.61 46.80
CA GLY A 17 12.16 8.98 45.55
C GLY A 17 10.74 8.40 45.58
N ALA A 18 10.16 8.38 44.39
CA ALA A 18 9.07 7.50 44.05
C ALA A 18 9.53 6.61 42.89
N LEU A 19 9.67 5.34 43.21
CA LEU A 19 9.92 4.19 42.37
C LEU A 19 9.04 4.24 41.10
N LEU A 20 9.65 4.47 39.93
CA LEU A 20 9.00 4.25 38.65
C LEU A 20 8.91 2.74 38.43
N ILE A 21 7.75 2.16 38.77
CA ILE A 21 7.39 0.79 38.41
C ILE A 21 7.25 0.76 36.88
N LEU A 22 8.28 0.29 36.20
CA LEU A 22 8.20 -0.18 34.83
C LEU A 22 7.30 -1.42 34.82
N ILE A 23 6.00 -1.19 34.62
CA ILE A 23 5.10 -2.25 34.19
C ILE A 23 5.47 -2.52 32.74
N GLY A 24 6.42 -3.44 32.55
CA GLY A 24 6.63 -4.09 31.27
C GLY A 24 5.37 -4.86 30.95
N ILE A 25 4.48 -4.25 30.17
CA ILE A 25 3.42 -4.99 29.51
C ILE A 25 4.14 -5.80 28.44
N THR A 26 4.47 -7.04 28.77
CA THR A 26 4.73 -8.06 27.76
C THR A 26 3.47 -8.16 26.92
N ALA A 27 3.46 -7.49 25.78
CA ALA A 27 2.51 -7.74 24.71
C ALA A 27 2.82 -9.15 24.19
N CYS A 28 2.35 -10.16 24.92
CA CYS A 28 2.05 -11.45 24.33
C CYS A 28 0.81 -11.24 23.47
N ASP A 29 0.99 -10.59 22.31
CA ASP A 29 -0.04 -10.55 21.27
C ASP A 29 -0.18 -11.97 20.73
N PHE A 30 -1.13 -12.70 21.33
CA PHE A 30 -1.78 -13.83 20.68
C PHE A 30 -2.63 -13.24 19.54
N ASP A 31 -1.96 -13.00 18.42
CA ASP A 31 -2.54 -12.50 17.18
C ASP A 31 -3.21 -13.68 16.45
N ALA A 32 -4.38 -14.07 16.96
CA ALA A 32 -5.19 -15.11 16.36
C ALA A 32 -5.96 -14.53 15.16
N GLY A 33 -5.38 -14.64 13.96
CA GLY A 33 -6.15 -14.77 12.73
C GLY A 33 -6.26 -13.56 11.80
N VAL A 34 -5.55 -12.46 12.04
CA VAL A 34 -5.40 -11.40 11.01
C VAL A 34 -4.07 -11.61 10.28
N PRO A 35 -4.06 -11.80 8.94
CA PRO A 35 -2.80 -11.89 8.21
C PRO A 35 -2.01 -10.59 8.41
N ARG A 36 -0.79 -10.70 8.94
CA ARG A 36 0.05 -9.53 9.19
C ARG A 36 0.47 -8.90 7.87
N LEU A 37 0.25 -7.60 7.77
CA LEU A 37 0.70 -6.78 6.65
C LEU A 37 2.02 -6.13 7.04
N LYS A 38 3.08 -6.48 6.33
CA LYS A 38 4.38 -5.81 6.43
C LYS A 38 4.42 -4.71 5.37
N SER A 39 4.69 -3.46 5.76
CA SER A 39 5.00 -2.43 4.76
C SER A 39 6.36 -2.74 4.14
N ILE A 40 6.44 -2.58 2.81
CA ILE A 40 7.68 -2.75 2.05
C ILE A 40 8.01 -1.45 1.31
N ASP A 41 9.29 -1.23 1.04
CA ASP A 41 9.76 -0.04 0.32
C ASP A 41 9.73 -0.20 -1.21
N ALA A 42 10.14 0.85 -1.91
CA ALA A 42 10.13 0.90 -3.37
C ALA A 42 11.14 -0.08 -3.99
N ASP A 43 12.26 -0.37 -3.33
CA ASP A 43 13.31 -1.26 -3.85
C ASP A 43 12.88 -2.72 -3.70
N GLU A 44 12.28 -3.07 -2.56
CA GLU A 44 11.63 -4.38 -2.34
C GLU A 44 10.51 -4.60 -3.38
N MET A 45 9.67 -3.58 -3.64
CA MET A 45 8.62 -3.68 -4.64
C MET A 45 9.16 -3.76 -6.07
N ALA A 46 10.20 -3.00 -6.42
CA ALA A 46 10.84 -3.07 -7.73
C ALA A 46 11.39 -4.46 -8.03
N THR A 47 12.01 -5.10 -7.02
CA THR A 47 12.46 -6.49 -7.13
C THR A 47 11.29 -7.44 -7.42
N ALA A 48 10.15 -7.27 -6.74
CA ALA A 48 8.96 -8.07 -6.99
C ALA A 48 8.37 -7.83 -8.40
N LEU A 49 8.39 -6.61 -8.91
CA LEU A 49 7.96 -6.31 -10.27
C LEU A 49 8.86 -6.97 -11.33
N ASP A 50 10.18 -6.89 -11.14
CA ASP A 50 11.17 -7.48 -12.04
C ASP A 50 11.04 -9.01 -12.10
N ASP A 51 10.87 -9.66 -10.93
CA ASP A 51 10.59 -11.09 -10.80
C ASP A 51 9.38 -11.54 -11.61
N GLU A 52 8.38 -10.67 -11.73
CA GLU A 52 7.12 -10.95 -12.41
C GLU A 52 7.04 -10.38 -13.83
N GLU A 53 8.17 -9.87 -14.34
CA GLU A 53 8.32 -9.22 -15.65
C GLU A 53 7.31 -8.09 -15.89
N LEU A 54 6.86 -7.42 -14.81
CA LEU A 54 5.92 -6.31 -14.86
C LEU A 54 6.68 -5.00 -14.96
N ARG A 55 6.48 -4.27 -16.06
CA ARG A 55 7.11 -2.98 -16.32
C ARG A 55 6.06 -1.89 -16.27
N LEU A 56 6.37 -0.88 -15.46
CA LEU A 56 5.59 0.36 -15.42
C LEU A 56 6.13 1.32 -16.47
N VAL A 57 5.24 2.01 -17.17
CA VAL A 57 5.64 3.15 -18.00
C VAL A 57 6.11 4.30 -17.11
N ASP A 58 6.94 5.19 -17.67
CA ASP A 58 7.36 6.39 -16.95
C ASP A 58 6.16 7.27 -16.55
N GLY A 59 6.27 7.95 -15.41
CA GLY A 59 5.25 8.87 -14.90
C GLY A 59 4.51 8.38 -13.64
N TRP A 60 4.71 7.11 -13.26
CA TRP A 60 4.22 6.56 -12.00
C TRP A 60 5.24 6.78 -10.86
N ALA A 61 4.81 7.45 -9.79
CA ALA A 61 5.57 7.60 -8.56
C ALA A 61 5.14 6.55 -7.54
N PHE A 62 6.09 5.91 -6.85
CA PHE A 62 5.79 4.98 -5.77
C PHE A 62 5.05 5.70 -4.64
N GLY A 63 3.88 5.18 -4.26
CA GLY A 63 3.09 5.70 -3.14
C GLY A 63 3.31 4.87 -1.88
N GLN A 64 2.90 3.60 -1.93
CA GLN A 64 3.01 2.67 -0.82
C GLN A 64 2.89 1.23 -1.29
N ALA A 65 3.47 0.29 -0.53
CA ALA A 65 3.35 -1.13 -0.78
C ALA A 65 3.34 -1.94 0.51
N PHE A 66 2.72 -3.12 0.43
CA PHE A 66 2.64 -4.07 1.52
C PHE A 66 2.87 -5.49 1.01
N GLN A 67 3.49 -6.27 1.88
CA GLN A 67 3.61 -7.72 1.78
C GLN A 67 2.67 -8.36 2.79
N GLN A 68 1.99 -9.41 2.38
CA GLN A 68 1.22 -10.28 3.25
C GLN A 68 1.77 -11.69 3.15
N ASP A 69 2.27 -12.20 4.27
CA ASP A 69 2.74 -13.58 4.35
C ASP A 69 1.57 -14.55 4.21
N ASN A 70 1.78 -15.62 3.45
CA ASN A 70 0.82 -16.69 3.29
C ASN A 70 0.93 -17.69 4.44
N ALA A 71 -0.18 -18.34 4.79
CA ALA A 71 -0.18 -19.45 5.74
C ALA A 71 0.53 -20.71 5.19
N PHE A 72 0.94 -20.68 3.92
CA PHE A 72 1.60 -21.76 3.19
C PHE A 72 3.01 -21.36 2.78
N VAL A 73 3.87 -22.36 2.54
CA VAL A 73 5.24 -22.17 2.07
C VAL A 73 5.21 -21.70 0.63
N GLY A 74 5.77 -20.52 0.35
CA GLY A 74 5.75 -19.96 -1.00
C GLY A 74 6.16 -18.49 -1.03
N LYS A 75 6.04 -17.86 -2.21
CA LYS A 75 6.16 -16.40 -2.33
C LYS A 75 5.02 -15.74 -1.55
N PRO A 76 5.26 -14.64 -0.82
CA PRO A 76 4.20 -13.87 -0.18
C PRO A 76 3.38 -13.12 -1.24
N ASN A 77 2.19 -12.65 -0.85
CA ASN A 77 1.47 -11.71 -1.69
C ASN A 77 2.07 -10.32 -1.52
N VAL A 78 2.19 -9.59 -2.62
CA VAL A 78 2.71 -8.23 -2.62
C VAL A 78 1.75 -7.33 -3.37
N TYR A 79 1.46 -6.16 -2.82
CA TYR A 79 0.58 -5.21 -3.47
C TYR A 79 1.02 -3.78 -3.22
N ALA A 80 0.90 -2.94 -4.25
CA ALA A 80 1.41 -1.58 -4.24
C ALA A 80 0.46 -0.61 -4.92
N ARG A 81 0.53 0.66 -4.50
CA ARG A 81 -0.07 1.80 -5.18
C ARG A 81 1.03 2.71 -5.69
N TYR A 82 0.87 3.10 -6.94
CA TYR A 82 1.61 4.17 -7.59
C TYR A 82 0.67 5.31 -7.91
N ASP A 83 1.18 6.53 -7.79
CA ASP A 83 0.45 7.77 -8.03
C ASP A 83 1.03 8.44 -9.27
N GLY A 84 0.17 8.95 -10.15
CA GLY A 84 0.56 9.52 -11.44
C GLY A 84 -0.30 10.68 -11.85
N ALA A 85 0.13 11.38 -12.90
CA ALA A 85 -0.68 12.43 -13.52
C ALA A 85 -1.79 11.80 -14.40
N PRO A 86 -2.94 12.49 -14.62
CA PRO A 86 -4.07 11.94 -15.39
C PRO A 86 -3.74 11.46 -16.80
N ASP A 87 -2.76 12.10 -17.45
CA ASP A 87 -2.28 11.76 -18.78
C ASP A 87 -1.52 10.41 -18.83
N THR A 88 -0.95 9.99 -17.71
CA THR A 88 -0.23 8.71 -17.57
C THR A 88 -1.17 7.52 -17.78
N ILE A 89 -2.48 7.68 -17.54
CA ILE A 89 -3.50 6.63 -17.77
C ILE A 89 -3.52 6.19 -19.23
N GLU A 90 -3.56 7.14 -20.17
CA GLU A 90 -3.65 6.81 -21.60
C GLU A 90 -2.36 6.15 -22.09
N THR A 91 -1.21 6.67 -21.66
CA THR A 91 0.10 6.10 -21.96
C THR A 91 0.20 4.67 -21.46
N THR A 92 -0.19 4.42 -20.21
CA THR A 92 -0.15 3.08 -19.60
C THR A 92 -1.14 2.15 -20.27
N ARG A 93 -2.39 2.58 -20.52
CA ARG A 93 -3.42 1.73 -21.15
C ARG A 93 -2.98 1.20 -22.52
N ASN A 94 -2.25 2.02 -23.28
CA ASN A 94 -1.83 1.66 -24.63
C ASN A 94 -0.57 0.77 -24.66
N HIS A 95 0.05 0.49 -23.51
CA HIS A 95 1.24 -0.36 -23.38
C HIS A 95 0.97 -1.48 -22.37
N PRO A 96 0.92 -2.76 -22.80
CA PRO A 96 0.84 -3.87 -21.87
C PRO A 96 1.99 -3.82 -20.85
N PRO A 97 1.76 -4.18 -19.58
CA PRO A 97 2.80 -4.17 -18.54
C PRO A 97 3.98 -5.11 -18.85
N GLY A 98 3.77 -6.12 -19.69
CA GLY A 98 4.81 -7.05 -20.11
C GLY A 98 4.28 -8.01 -21.19
N PRO A 99 5.14 -8.86 -21.77
CA PRO A 99 4.78 -9.74 -22.88
C PRO A 99 3.77 -10.83 -22.51
N THR A 100 3.72 -11.23 -21.24
CA THR A 100 2.81 -12.25 -20.71
C THR A 100 1.51 -11.68 -20.16
N TYR A 101 1.33 -10.36 -20.20
CA TYR A 101 0.16 -9.68 -19.66
C TYR A 101 -0.87 -9.44 -20.75
N SER A 102 -2.15 -9.53 -20.39
CA SER A 102 -3.24 -9.09 -21.27
C SER A 102 -3.18 -7.58 -21.52
N ALA A 103 -3.71 -7.13 -22.65
CA ALA A 103 -3.88 -5.70 -22.88
C ALA A 103 -4.82 -5.10 -21.83
N PHE A 104 -4.58 -3.85 -21.43
CA PHE A 104 -5.49 -3.15 -20.54
C PHE A 104 -6.88 -3.04 -21.16
N SER A 105 -7.88 -3.55 -20.45
CA SER A 105 -9.28 -3.53 -20.87
C SER A 105 -10.12 -2.71 -19.89
N PRO A 106 -11.16 -1.99 -20.35
CA PRO A 106 -12.07 -1.29 -19.46
C PRO A 106 -12.72 -2.26 -18.48
N THR A 107 -12.73 -1.91 -17.20
CA THR A 107 -13.40 -2.68 -16.14
C THR A 107 -14.36 -1.77 -15.38
N THR A 108 -15.15 -2.36 -14.47
CA THR A 108 -16.13 -1.61 -13.66
C THR A 108 -15.84 -1.79 -12.18
N CYS A 109 -16.34 -0.86 -11.36
CA CYS A 109 -16.26 -1.02 -9.92
C CYS A 109 -16.84 -2.35 -9.46
N ASP A 110 -17.93 -2.84 -10.06
CA ASP A 110 -18.55 -4.11 -9.65
C ASP A 110 -17.71 -5.34 -10.03
N SER A 111 -17.00 -5.27 -11.16
CA SER A 111 -16.06 -6.31 -11.60
C SER A 111 -14.81 -6.35 -10.72
N VAL A 112 -14.35 -5.18 -10.31
CA VAL A 112 -13.26 -5.01 -9.36
C VAL A 112 -13.73 -5.31 -7.93
N ALA A 113 -15.02 -5.11 -7.59
CA ALA A 113 -15.61 -5.15 -6.24
C ALA A 113 -15.62 -6.52 -5.54
N GLY A 114 -14.96 -7.52 -6.11
CA GLY A 114 -14.38 -8.61 -5.32
C GLY A 114 -13.15 -8.19 -4.49
N GLU A 115 -12.69 -6.93 -4.66
CA GLU A 115 -11.58 -6.23 -4.01
C GLU A 115 -11.00 -7.01 -2.85
N SER A 116 -9.89 -7.69 -3.14
CA SER A 116 -9.03 -8.26 -2.12
C SER A 116 -8.78 -7.17 -1.07
N VAL A 117 -8.90 -7.52 0.21
CA VAL A 117 -8.63 -6.64 1.36
C VAL A 117 -7.35 -5.78 1.15
N ARG A 118 -6.42 -6.30 0.34
CA ARG A 118 -5.18 -5.69 -0.17
C ARG A 118 -5.36 -4.30 -0.78
N HIS A 119 -6.24 -4.10 -1.77
CA HIS A 119 -6.39 -2.81 -2.45
C HIS A 119 -7.00 -1.73 -1.54
N LYS A 120 -7.93 -2.11 -0.64
CA LYS A 120 -8.45 -1.20 0.38
C LYS A 120 -7.36 -0.72 1.34
N ASN A 121 -6.40 -1.57 1.69
CA ASN A 121 -5.24 -1.17 2.51
C ASN A 121 -4.34 -0.16 1.78
N LEU A 122 -4.38 -0.11 0.44
CA LEU A 122 -3.69 0.88 -0.38
C LEU A 122 -4.50 2.19 -0.55
N GLY A 123 -5.67 2.30 0.06
CA GLY A 123 -6.56 3.45 -0.08
C GLY A 123 -7.40 3.45 -1.34
N PHE A 124 -7.57 2.29 -2.00
CA PHE A 124 -8.49 2.17 -3.12
C PHE A 124 -9.93 2.48 -2.68
N SER A 125 -10.59 3.33 -3.45
CA SER A 125 -12.01 3.64 -3.29
C SER A 125 -12.66 3.71 -4.65
N CYS A 126 -13.54 2.74 -4.95
CA CYS A 126 -14.28 2.74 -6.20
C CYS A 126 -15.58 3.53 -6.04
N VAL A 127 -15.69 4.63 -6.78
CA VAL A 127 -16.92 5.42 -6.88
C VAL A 127 -17.40 5.47 -8.34
N PRO A 128 -18.71 5.65 -8.58
CA PRO A 128 -19.21 5.83 -9.94
C PRO A 128 -18.52 7.00 -10.67
N GLY A 129 -18.26 6.84 -11.97
CA GLY A 129 -17.63 7.87 -12.81
C GLY A 129 -16.11 7.79 -12.93
N LEU A 130 -15.47 6.86 -12.20
CA LEU A 130 -14.05 6.56 -12.37
C LEU A 130 -13.77 5.82 -13.67
N ARG A 131 -12.59 6.10 -14.24
CA ARG A 131 -12.03 5.38 -15.38
C ARG A 131 -11.18 4.25 -14.84
N LEU A 132 -11.55 3.02 -15.15
CA LEU A 132 -10.89 1.82 -14.65
C LEU A 132 -10.42 0.95 -15.81
N PHE A 133 -9.17 0.51 -15.74
CA PHE A 133 -8.60 -0.41 -16.71
C PHE A 133 -7.80 -1.49 -16.00
N GLU A 134 -7.98 -2.73 -16.41
CA GLU A 134 -7.33 -3.88 -15.80
C GLU A 134 -6.52 -4.67 -16.84
N SER A 135 -5.36 -5.14 -16.42
CA SER A 135 -4.49 -6.09 -17.10
C SER A 135 -4.08 -7.17 -16.11
N HIS A 136 -3.89 -8.39 -16.60
CA HIS A 136 -3.53 -9.53 -15.78
C HIS A 136 -2.54 -10.47 -16.47
N ARG A 137 -1.77 -11.19 -15.66
CA ARG A 137 -1.03 -12.40 -16.04
C ARG A 137 -1.54 -13.56 -15.19
N GLY A 138 -1.96 -14.65 -15.83
CA GLY A 138 -2.72 -15.71 -15.17
C GLY A 138 -4.20 -15.34 -14.98
N THR A 139 -4.97 -16.20 -14.31
CA THR A 139 -6.37 -15.89 -13.97
C THR A 139 -6.40 -15.07 -12.67
N PRO A 140 -7.08 -13.91 -12.63
CA PRO A 140 -7.22 -13.16 -11.39
C PRO A 140 -7.79 -14.01 -10.26
N GLY A 141 -7.13 -14.00 -9.09
CA GLY A 141 -7.53 -14.78 -7.92
C GLY A 141 -6.94 -16.19 -7.85
N ASP A 142 -6.25 -16.66 -8.89
CA ASP A 142 -5.41 -17.85 -8.83
C ASP A 142 -4.06 -17.54 -8.15
N LEU A 143 -3.43 -18.56 -7.57
CA LEU A 143 -2.02 -18.47 -7.13
C LEU A 143 -1.14 -18.03 -8.30
N GLN A 144 -0.11 -17.22 -8.02
CA GLN A 144 0.82 -16.67 -9.03
C GLN A 144 0.20 -15.71 -10.05
N SER A 145 -1.06 -15.31 -9.86
CA SER A 145 -1.67 -14.27 -10.69
C SER A 145 -1.09 -12.90 -10.37
N VAL A 146 -0.98 -12.06 -11.40
CA VAL A 146 -0.59 -10.67 -11.24
C VAL A 146 -1.64 -9.80 -11.90
N THR A 147 -2.14 -8.81 -11.17
CA THR A 147 -3.14 -7.85 -11.63
C THR A 147 -2.56 -6.44 -11.55
N ALA A 148 -2.73 -5.68 -12.64
CA ALA A 148 -2.48 -4.25 -12.71
C ALA A 148 -3.81 -3.53 -12.98
N LEU A 149 -4.18 -2.60 -12.11
CA LEU A 149 -5.43 -1.84 -12.16
C LEU A 149 -5.13 -0.35 -12.19
N ILE A 150 -5.46 0.31 -13.29
CA ILE A 150 -5.40 1.76 -13.43
C ILE A 150 -6.75 2.34 -13.02
N LEU A 151 -6.73 3.37 -12.18
CA LEU A 151 -7.88 4.15 -11.74
C LEU A 151 -7.60 5.63 -11.98
N GLY A 152 -8.60 6.36 -12.46
CA GLY A 152 -8.52 7.82 -12.47
C GLY A 152 -9.88 8.50 -12.47
N ASP A 153 -9.90 9.71 -11.92
CA ASP A 153 -11.07 10.59 -11.83
C ASP A 153 -10.96 11.81 -12.78
N GLY A 154 -9.89 11.87 -13.57
CA GLY A 154 -9.57 12.99 -14.46
C GLY A 154 -8.71 14.09 -13.82
N VAL A 155 -8.50 14.05 -12.50
CA VAL A 155 -7.62 14.96 -11.74
C VAL A 155 -6.40 14.21 -11.21
N SER A 156 -6.59 12.95 -10.84
CA SER A 156 -5.58 12.04 -10.32
C SER A 156 -5.59 10.73 -11.10
N ALA A 157 -4.42 10.08 -11.14
CA ALA A 157 -4.27 8.73 -11.62
C ALA A 157 -3.60 7.89 -10.53
N HIS A 158 -4.10 6.67 -10.36
CA HIS A 158 -3.54 5.67 -9.47
C HIS A 158 -3.37 4.36 -10.24
N LEU A 159 -2.26 3.68 -9.99
CA LEU A 159 -2.03 2.33 -10.46
C LEU A 159 -1.87 1.42 -9.26
N TYR A 160 -2.72 0.41 -9.18
CA TYR A 160 -2.66 -0.64 -8.18
C TYR A 160 -2.06 -1.88 -8.82
N VAL A 161 -1.07 -2.46 -8.17
CA VAL A 161 -0.48 -3.74 -8.57
C VAL A 161 -0.72 -4.74 -7.45
N ASN A 162 -1.17 -5.94 -7.81
CA ASN A 162 -1.32 -7.07 -6.91
C ASN A 162 -0.61 -8.29 -7.51
N ILE A 163 0.35 -8.84 -6.77
CA ILE A 163 1.08 -10.06 -7.09
C ILE A 163 0.63 -11.10 -6.07
N GLU A 164 -0.14 -12.09 -6.52
CA GLU A 164 -0.54 -13.22 -5.69
C GLU A 164 0.64 -14.20 -5.58
N GLY A 165 0.97 -14.53 -4.33
CA GLY A 165 1.97 -15.51 -3.98
C GLY A 165 1.52 -16.95 -4.24
N THR A 166 2.33 -17.90 -3.78
CA THR A 166 2.06 -19.35 -3.85
C THR A 166 1.81 -19.94 -2.48
#